data_AF-A0A8K0MY62-F1
#
_entry.id   AF-A0A8K0MY62-F1
#
_cell.length_a   1.000
_cell.length_b   1.000
_cell.length_c   1.000
_cell.angle_alpha   90.00
_cell.angle_beta   90.00
_cell.angle_gamma   90.00
#
_symmetry.space_group_name_H-M   'P 1'
#
loop_
_entity.id
_entity.type
_entity.pdbx_description
1 polymer ?
#
loop_
_entity_poly.entity_id
_entity_poly.type
_entity_poly.pdbx_seq_one_letter_code
_entity_poly.pdbx_strand_id
1 'polypeptide(L)'
;MMGRTFLCLLLFFLASITTSDALGGRGPATRQGDALNKLYLDAFKLKREAAAASASSYATILFSDLSSKTYPQQGLKESDKIIKLPGQPRGVDFDQYGGYVTVDKEAGRALFYYLAEAASTDPSSRPLVLWLNGGPGCSSLGYGAMEELGPFRVMSDGKTLFRNPYAWNTVANVLFLESPAGVGFSYSNTTSDYDTRGDNTTAMDAYVFLANWMERFPEYKGRDFYIAGESYGGHYVPQLAHTIIQHNNSIINLKGIMIGNGVINEETDEKGMVDYFWTHALISDETIDAIHKYCNFSPNASSEPKQCFHSYRKFLRLSHRYKNIKKASMKRVKVGRPFTTILGGAEFHVRRVVQGYDVAEKI
;
A
#
# COMPACT_ATOMS: atom_id res chain seq x y z
N MET A 1 -23.16 -18.22 61.78
CA MET A 1 -23.24 -18.21 60.29
C MET A 1 -22.04 -17.44 59.70
N MET A 2 -20.83 -18.00 59.80
CA MET A 2 -19.63 -17.32 59.26
C MET A 2 -18.50 -18.30 58.87
N GLY A 3 -18.84 -19.57 58.59
CA GLY A 3 -17.85 -20.62 58.32
C GLY A 3 -17.82 -21.15 56.87
N ARG A 4 -18.88 -20.95 56.08
CA ARG A 4 -18.96 -21.49 54.70
C ARG A 4 -18.47 -20.52 53.63
N THR A 5 -18.69 -19.22 53.82
CA THR A 5 -18.26 -18.19 52.86
C THR A 5 -16.74 -17.96 52.89
N PHE A 6 -16.12 -18.09 54.06
CA PHE A 6 -14.66 -17.96 54.21
C PHE A 6 -13.91 -19.16 53.62
N LEU A 7 -14.48 -20.37 53.73
CA LEU A 7 -13.90 -21.59 53.16
C LEU A 7 -13.97 -21.61 51.62
N CYS A 8 -15.05 -21.09 51.02
CA CYS A 8 -15.14 -20.92 49.57
C CYS A 8 -14.17 -19.87 49.01
N LEU A 9 -13.93 -18.77 49.74
CA LEU A 9 -12.96 -17.75 49.34
C LEU A 9 -11.51 -18.24 49.48
N LEU A 10 -11.20 -19.03 50.52
CA LEU A 10 -9.86 -19.64 50.67
C LEU A 10 -9.58 -20.70 49.60
N LEU A 11 -10.59 -21.50 49.21
CA LEU A 11 -10.46 -22.48 48.13
C LEU A 11 -10.33 -21.82 46.75
N PHE A 12 -10.98 -20.68 46.52
CA PHE A 12 -10.77 -19.88 45.30
C PHE A 12 -9.38 -19.23 45.26
N PHE A 13 -8.87 -18.75 46.40
CA PHE A 13 -7.52 -18.17 46.48
C PHE A 13 -6.40 -19.22 46.37
N LEU A 14 -6.59 -20.42 46.92
CA LEU A 14 -5.61 -21.51 46.79
C LEU A 14 -5.64 -22.13 45.39
N ALA A 15 -6.81 -22.25 44.74
CA ALA A 15 -6.91 -22.69 43.35
C ALA A 15 -6.31 -21.69 42.34
N SER A 16 -6.20 -20.41 42.70
CA SER A 16 -5.52 -19.39 41.88
C SER A 16 -4.02 -19.26 42.16
N ILE A 17 -3.50 -19.92 43.20
CA ILE A 17 -2.07 -19.97 43.52
C ILE A 17 -1.40 -21.27 43.01
N THR A 18 -2.16 -22.34 42.73
CA THR A 18 -1.58 -23.63 42.29
C THR A 18 -1.71 -23.96 40.81
N THR A 19 -2.13 -23.04 39.94
CA THR A 19 -2.16 -23.28 38.47
C THR A 19 -1.13 -22.48 37.68
N SER A 20 -0.12 -21.90 38.34
CA SER A 20 0.92 -21.12 37.65
C SER A 20 2.21 -21.90 37.33
N ASP A 21 2.38 -23.14 37.82
CA ASP A 21 3.66 -23.87 37.67
C ASP A 21 3.57 -25.23 36.96
N ALA A 22 2.49 -25.50 36.22
CA ALA A 22 2.41 -26.69 35.39
C ALA A 22 1.74 -26.37 34.06
N LEU A 23 2.50 -25.77 33.13
CA LEU A 23 2.40 -25.93 31.66
C LEU A 23 3.38 -24.92 31.01
N GLY A 24 4.53 -25.43 30.55
CA GLY A 24 5.36 -24.92 29.45
C GLY A 24 5.65 -23.41 29.40
N GLY A 25 6.91 -23.05 29.69
CA GLY A 25 7.41 -21.68 29.73
C GLY A 25 6.91 -20.75 28.62
N ARG A 26 6.20 -19.69 29.03
CA ARG A 26 5.99 -18.50 28.21
C ARG A 26 7.25 -17.64 28.29
N GLY A 27 7.99 -17.57 27.18
CA GLY A 27 9.04 -16.57 26.97
C GLY A 27 8.47 -15.14 27.03
N PRO A 28 9.33 -14.11 27.18
CA PRO A 28 8.90 -12.74 27.35
C PRO A 28 8.04 -12.28 26.16
N ALA A 29 6.96 -11.55 26.45
CA ALA A 29 6.07 -10.99 25.44
C ALA A 29 6.88 -10.15 24.44
N THR A 30 7.00 -10.66 23.22
CA THR A 30 7.74 -9.98 22.14
C THR A 30 7.00 -8.71 21.79
N ARG A 31 7.62 -7.55 22.04
CA ARG A 31 7.13 -6.28 21.53
C ARG A 31 7.19 -6.34 19.99
N GLN A 32 6.36 -5.58 19.29
CA GLN A 32 6.41 -5.52 17.82
C GLN A 32 7.83 -5.20 17.30
N GLY A 33 8.63 -4.44 18.06
CA GLY A 33 10.04 -4.19 17.78
C GLY A 33 10.96 -5.43 17.89
N ASP A 34 10.65 -6.40 18.75
CA ASP A 34 11.41 -7.65 18.87
C ASP A 34 11.12 -8.58 17.69
N ALA A 35 9.88 -8.59 17.20
CA ALA A 35 9.51 -9.27 15.96
C ALA A 35 10.18 -8.63 14.74
N LEU A 36 10.28 -7.29 14.69
CA LEU A 36 11.00 -6.57 13.64
C LEU A 36 12.51 -6.82 13.70
N ASN A 37 13.12 -6.82 14.89
CA ASN A 37 14.54 -7.16 15.06
C ASN A 37 14.81 -8.61 14.69
N LYS A 38 13.91 -9.53 15.03
CA LYS A 38 14.00 -10.92 14.62
C LYS A 38 13.87 -11.06 13.11
N LEU A 39 12.92 -10.37 12.47
CA LEU A 39 12.81 -10.28 11.01
C LEU A 39 14.07 -9.68 10.37
N TYR A 40 14.69 -8.67 10.99
CA TYR A 40 15.92 -8.05 10.48
C TYR A 40 17.11 -9.01 10.58
N LEU A 41 17.24 -9.73 11.70
CA LEU A 41 18.29 -10.73 11.92
C LEU A 41 18.08 -11.98 11.05
N ASP A 42 16.84 -12.42 10.88
CA ASP A 42 16.47 -13.53 10.02
C ASP A 42 16.65 -13.12 8.55
N ALA A 43 16.34 -11.88 8.16
CA ALA A 43 16.67 -11.33 6.85
C ALA A 43 18.19 -11.23 6.64
N PHE A 44 18.98 -10.91 7.68
CA PHE A 44 20.45 -10.92 7.61
C PHE A 44 21.01 -12.35 7.45
N LYS A 45 20.43 -13.34 8.13
CA LYS A 45 20.74 -14.76 7.96
C LYS A 45 20.35 -15.26 6.58
N LEU A 46 19.15 -14.93 6.11
CA LEU A 46 18.68 -15.22 4.76
C LEU A 46 19.54 -14.52 3.71
N LYS A 47 20.07 -13.32 3.96
CA LYS A 47 21.03 -12.64 3.07
C LYS A 47 22.36 -13.40 3.00
N ARG A 48 22.80 -13.98 4.12
CA ARG A 48 23.98 -14.86 4.20
C ARG A 48 23.75 -16.22 3.52
N GLU A 49 22.56 -16.78 3.66
CA GLU A 49 22.18 -18.07 3.08
C GLU A 49 21.81 -17.96 1.59
N ALA A 50 21.21 -16.85 1.15
CA ALA A 50 20.98 -16.53 -0.27
C ALA A 50 22.27 -16.06 -0.98
N ALA A 51 23.20 -15.42 -0.26
CA ALA A 51 24.56 -15.22 -0.77
C ALA A 51 25.32 -16.55 -0.92
N ALA A 52 24.98 -17.57 -0.12
CA ALA A 52 25.52 -18.92 -0.24
C ALA A 52 24.74 -19.81 -1.24
N ALA A 53 23.45 -19.53 -1.46
CA ALA A 53 22.55 -20.21 -2.38
C ALA A 53 22.19 -19.29 -3.56
N SER A 54 23.12 -19.23 -4.53
CA SER A 54 23.01 -18.55 -5.81
C SER A 54 22.59 -17.07 -5.75
N ALA A 55 23.58 -16.19 -5.74
CA ALA A 55 23.44 -14.96 -6.51
C ALA A 55 23.24 -15.37 -7.98
N SER A 56 21.98 -15.50 -8.41
CA SER A 56 21.65 -15.62 -9.82
C SER A 56 22.23 -14.40 -10.52
N SER A 57 23.06 -14.62 -11.55
CA SER A 57 23.66 -13.54 -12.35
C SER A 57 22.63 -12.56 -12.90
N TYR A 58 21.36 -12.98 -13.03
CA TYR A 58 20.23 -12.13 -13.43
C TYR A 58 19.90 -11.02 -12.44
N ALA A 59 19.96 -11.27 -11.12
CA ALA A 59 19.65 -10.25 -10.13
C ALA A 59 20.68 -9.11 -10.18
N THR A 60 21.97 -9.45 -10.26
CA THR A 60 23.06 -8.46 -10.30
C THR A 60 23.02 -7.59 -11.57
N ILE A 61 22.65 -8.16 -12.73
CA ILE A 61 22.57 -7.42 -14.01
C ILE A 61 21.37 -6.46 -14.04
N LEU A 62 20.21 -6.87 -13.54
CA LEU A 62 19.01 -6.01 -13.47
C LEU A 62 19.19 -4.78 -12.57
N PHE A 63 19.99 -4.90 -11.50
CA PHE A 63 20.17 -3.82 -10.52
C PHE A 63 21.25 -2.78 -10.90
N SER A 64 22.26 -3.15 -11.70
CA SER A 64 23.21 -2.15 -12.22
C SER A 64 22.56 -1.16 -13.19
N ASP A 65 21.50 -1.58 -13.90
CA ASP A 65 20.83 -0.76 -14.91
C ASP A 65 20.01 0.39 -14.30
N LEU A 66 19.37 0.19 -13.14
CA LEU A 66 18.49 1.21 -12.55
C LEU A 66 19.22 2.48 -12.12
N SER A 67 20.48 2.36 -11.70
CA SER A 67 21.30 3.53 -11.31
C SER A 67 21.58 4.45 -12.50
N SER A 68 21.54 3.92 -13.73
CA SER A 68 21.71 4.69 -14.96
C SER A 68 20.46 5.48 -15.37
N LYS A 69 19.28 5.13 -14.83
CA LYS A 69 17.99 5.77 -15.13
C LYS A 69 17.74 7.03 -14.29
N THR A 70 18.74 7.90 -14.17
CA THR A 70 18.60 9.22 -13.55
C THR A 70 18.49 10.28 -14.64
N TYR A 71 17.42 11.08 -14.62
CA TYR A 71 17.11 12.08 -15.62
C TYR A 71 17.20 13.50 -15.03
N PRO A 72 17.47 14.55 -15.83
CA PRO A 72 17.51 15.92 -15.34
C PRO A 72 16.20 16.36 -14.68
N GLN A 73 16.28 16.89 -13.45
CA GLN A 73 15.10 17.31 -12.67
C GLN A 73 15.05 18.80 -12.32
N GLN A 74 16.09 19.57 -12.67
CA GLN A 74 16.26 20.95 -12.23
C GLN A 74 15.09 21.84 -12.68
N GLY A 75 14.48 22.58 -11.75
CA GLY A 75 13.38 23.53 -12.01
C GLY A 75 11.99 22.90 -12.23
N LEU A 76 11.88 21.56 -12.18
CA LEU A 76 10.60 20.88 -12.35
C LEU A 76 9.73 20.93 -11.09
N LYS A 77 10.33 21.03 -9.90
CA LYS A 77 9.60 21.14 -8.62
C LYS A 77 8.65 22.34 -8.61
N GLU A 78 9.13 23.50 -9.03
CA GLU A 78 8.34 24.74 -9.04
C GLU A 78 7.18 24.64 -10.02
N SER A 79 7.38 23.92 -11.13
CA SER A 79 6.34 23.66 -12.14
C SER A 79 5.27 22.69 -11.63
N ASP A 80 5.62 21.79 -10.71
CA ASP A 80 4.70 20.85 -10.09
C ASP A 80 3.89 21.48 -8.94
N LYS A 81 4.17 22.72 -8.52
CA LYS A 81 3.50 23.35 -7.36
C LYS A 81 2.02 23.63 -7.66
N ILE A 82 1.14 23.08 -6.83
CA ILE A 82 -0.31 23.30 -6.93
C ILE A 82 -0.68 24.50 -6.05
N ILE A 83 -0.95 25.64 -6.69
CA ILE A 83 -1.37 26.87 -5.98
C ILE A 83 -2.72 26.68 -5.29
N LYS A 84 -3.68 26.11 -6.00
CA LYS A 84 -5.02 25.81 -5.48
C LYS A 84 -5.73 24.78 -6.36
N LEU A 85 -6.33 23.76 -5.73
CA LEU A 85 -7.21 22.81 -6.40
C LEU A 85 -8.61 23.40 -6.60
N PRO A 86 -9.31 23.05 -7.69
CA PRO A 86 -10.74 23.33 -7.83
C PRO A 86 -11.52 22.79 -6.62
N GLY A 87 -12.44 23.60 -6.08
CA GLY A 87 -13.24 23.22 -4.91
C GLY A 87 -12.49 23.18 -3.58
N GLN A 88 -11.19 23.51 -3.53
CA GLN A 88 -10.40 23.53 -2.29
C GLN A 88 -10.94 24.55 -1.27
N PRO A 89 -11.08 24.16 0.02
CA PRO A 89 -11.49 25.10 1.06
C PRO A 89 -10.44 26.20 1.27
N ARG A 90 -10.86 27.32 1.87
CA ARG A 90 -9.93 28.39 2.28
C ARG A 90 -9.12 27.95 3.50
N GLY A 91 -7.98 28.61 3.74
CA GLY A 91 -7.17 28.39 4.94
C GLY A 91 -6.38 27.07 4.91
N VAL A 92 -5.96 26.64 3.72
CA VAL A 92 -5.01 25.53 3.59
C VAL A 92 -3.62 26.05 3.92
N ASP A 93 -2.96 25.35 4.83
CA ASP A 93 -1.78 25.74 5.59
C ASP A 93 -0.59 24.82 5.31
N PHE A 94 -0.57 24.19 4.15
CA PHE A 94 0.52 23.33 3.66
C PHE A 94 0.69 23.48 2.16
N ASP A 95 1.91 23.23 1.68
CA ASP A 95 2.22 23.17 0.25
C ASP A 95 1.85 21.80 -0.33
N GLN A 96 1.50 21.80 -1.62
CA GLN A 96 1.14 20.60 -2.36
C GLN A 96 1.70 20.65 -3.77
N TYR A 97 2.06 19.49 -4.29
CA TYR A 97 2.71 19.34 -5.59
C TYR A 97 2.08 18.17 -6.33
N GLY A 98 2.04 18.25 -7.65
CA GLY A 98 1.59 17.15 -8.49
C GLY A 98 2.19 17.26 -9.87
N GLY A 99 2.69 16.13 -10.38
CA GLY A 99 3.40 16.11 -11.64
C GLY A 99 3.85 14.71 -12.02
N TYR A 100 4.65 14.64 -13.08
CA TYR A 100 5.13 13.39 -13.65
C TYR A 100 6.63 13.23 -13.46
N VAL A 101 7.04 12.01 -13.14
CA VAL A 101 8.45 11.60 -13.15
C VAL A 101 8.60 10.47 -14.15
N THR A 102 9.43 10.70 -15.17
CA THR A 102 9.80 9.67 -16.15
C THR A 102 10.60 8.56 -15.47
N VAL A 103 10.18 7.32 -15.65
CA VAL A 103 10.84 6.11 -15.14
C VAL A 103 11.49 5.29 -16.25
N ASP A 104 11.07 5.52 -17.50
CA ASP A 104 11.68 4.93 -18.68
C ASP A 104 11.57 5.87 -19.87
N LYS A 105 12.70 6.39 -20.33
CA LYS A 105 12.72 7.34 -21.45
C LYS A 105 12.43 6.68 -22.79
N GLU A 106 12.86 5.43 -22.98
CA GLU A 106 12.73 4.71 -24.26
C GLU A 106 11.27 4.30 -24.49
N ALA A 107 10.62 3.79 -23.45
CA ALA A 107 9.19 3.49 -23.50
C ALA A 107 8.29 4.74 -23.37
N GLY A 108 8.87 5.89 -23.02
CA GLY A 108 8.11 7.10 -22.67
C GLY A 108 7.18 6.87 -21.48
N ARG A 109 7.63 6.10 -20.49
CA ARG A 109 6.88 5.72 -19.29
C ARG A 109 7.12 6.72 -18.16
N ALA A 110 6.03 7.26 -17.62
CA ALA A 110 6.06 8.25 -16.54
C ALA A 110 4.97 7.98 -15.50
N LEU A 111 5.34 8.14 -14.22
CA LEU A 111 4.42 7.98 -13.11
C LEU A 111 4.00 9.34 -12.56
N PHE A 112 2.70 9.51 -12.35
CA PHE A 112 2.10 10.67 -11.70
C PHE A 112 2.18 10.53 -10.19
N TYR A 113 2.44 11.64 -9.51
CA TYR A 113 2.40 11.72 -8.06
C TYR A 113 1.60 12.94 -7.59
N TYR A 114 1.11 12.85 -6.35
CA TYR A 114 0.60 13.98 -5.58
C TYR A 114 1.31 14.00 -4.22
N LEU A 115 1.98 15.10 -3.89
CA LEU A 115 2.59 15.34 -2.59
C LEU A 115 1.70 16.33 -1.82
N ALA A 116 1.31 15.95 -0.61
CA ALA A 116 0.81 16.89 0.40
C ALA A 116 1.86 17.01 1.50
N GLU A 117 2.48 18.18 1.60
CA GLU A 117 3.45 18.43 2.68
C GLU A 117 2.75 18.48 4.03
N ALA A 118 3.54 18.35 5.08
CA ALA A 118 3.03 18.34 6.44
C ALA A 118 2.39 19.70 6.78
N ALA A 119 1.14 19.67 7.25
CA ALA A 119 0.43 20.81 7.80
C ALA A 119 0.97 21.15 9.21
N SER A 120 2.19 21.66 9.24
CA SER A 120 3.01 21.91 10.42
C SER A 120 3.79 23.22 10.24
N THR A 121 4.13 23.90 11.33
CA THR A 121 5.01 25.09 11.28
C THR A 121 6.43 24.76 10.82
N ASP A 122 6.81 23.48 10.93
CA ASP A 122 8.05 22.94 10.39
C ASP A 122 7.74 21.65 9.62
N PRO A 123 7.44 21.72 8.31
CA PRO A 123 7.28 20.53 7.47
C PRO A 123 8.61 19.82 7.21
N SER A 124 9.72 20.57 7.26
CA SER A 124 11.05 20.05 6.99
C SER A 124 11.48 19.03 8.05
N SER A 125 11.11 19.21 9.32
CA SER A 125 11.44 18.21 10.36
C SER A 125 10.60 16.93 10.30
N ARG A 126 9.59 16.84 9.42
CA ARG A 126 8.64 15.72 9.38
C ARG A 126 9.10 14.61 8.43
N PRO A 127 8.80 13.34 8.73
CA PRO A 127 9.18 12.23 7.86
C PRO A 127 8.44 12.32 6.51
N LEU A 128 9.00 11.63 5.51
CA LEU A 128 8.33 11.38 4.24
C LEU A 128 7.69 9.99 4.26
N VAL A 129 6.42 9.91 3.87
CA VAL A 129 5.66 8.67 3.75
C VAL A 129 5.21 8.51 2.31
N LEU A 130 5.70 7.49 1.61
CA LEU A 130 5.13 7.05 0.34
C LEU A 130 3.88 6.21 0.63
N TRP A 131 2.76 6.52 -0.02
CA TRP A 131 1.52 5.76 0.06
C TRP A 131 1.18 5.08 -1.28
N LEU A 132 0.88 3.78 -1.22
CA LEU A 132 0.53 2.93 -2.36
C LEU A 132 -0.79 2.18 -2.11
N ASN A 133 -1.84 2.49 -2.87
CA ASN A 133 -3.03 1.64 -2.92
C ASN A 133 -2.75 0.39 -3.79
N GLY A 134 -3.54 -0.67 -3.56
CA GLY A 134 -3.38 -1.98 -4.21
C GLY A 134 -4.18 -2.16 -5.51
N GLY A 135 -5.04 -3.18 -5.53
CA GLY A 135 -5.84 -3.57 -6.70
C GLY A 135 -5.53 -5.00 -7.17
N PRO A 136 -4.46 -5.24 -7.93
CA PRO A 136 -3.49 -4.29 -8.51
C PRO A 136 -4.15 -3.28 -9.47
N GLY A 137 -3.54 -2.10 -9.62
CA GLY A 137 -3.99 -1.09 -10.59
C GLY A 137 -4.99 -0.04 -10.07
N CYS A 138 -5.21 0.04 -8.75
CA CYS A 138 -6.02 1.10 -8.15
C CYS A 138 -5.18 2.37 -7.90
N SER A 139 -5.80 3.54 -8.05
CA SER A 139 -5.12 4.84 -7.92
C SER A 139 -4.90 5.23 -6.45
N SER A 140 -3.65 5.57 -6.11
CA SER A 140 -3.30 6.13 -4.80
C SER A 140 -3.81 7.56 -4.58
N LEU A 141 -4.03 8.31 -5.66
CA LEU A 141 -4.66 9.62 -5.59
C LEU A 141 -6.16 9.48 -5.32
N GLY A 142 -6.84 8.61 -6.09
CA GLY A 142 -8.28 8.39 -6.00
C GLY A 142 -8.70 7.83 -4.65
N TYR A 143 -8.05 6.75 -4.19
CA TYR A 143 -8.35 6.14 -2.90
C TYR A 143 -7.60 6.85 -1.77
N GLY A 144 -6.29 6.67 -1.68
CA GLY A 144 -5.46 7.19 -0.60
C GLY A 144 -5.65 8.67 -0.31
N ALA A 145 -5.47 9.52 -1.33
CA ALA A 145 -5.48 10.96 -1.13
C ALA A 145 -6.89 11.56 -0.94
N MET A 146 -7.90 11.05 -1.67
CA MET A 146 -9.23 11.69 -1.72
C MET A 146 -10.32 10.95 -0.92
N GLU A 147 -10.15 9.66 -0.65
CA GLU A 147 -11.13 8.80 0.03
C GLU A 147 -10.64 8.19 1.35
N GLU A 148 -9.38 8.42 1.73
CA GLU A 148 -8.76 7.77 2.89
C GLU A 148 -7.99 8.75 3.79
N LEU A 149 -6.68 8.87 3.61
CA LEU A 149 -5.79 9.52 4.56
C LEU A 149 -5.25 10.87 4.09
N GLY A 150 -5.54 11.27 2.86
CA GLY A 150 -5.10 12.56 2.34
C GLY A 150 -5.79 13.77 2.96
N PRO A 151 -5.32 14.97 2.59
CA PRO A 151 -5.71 16.23 3.23
C PRO A 151 -7.16 16.66 2.97
N PHE A 152 -7.76 16.16 1.90
CA PHE A 152 -9.09 16.55 1.46
C PHE A 152 -9.97 15.33 1.19
N ARG A 153 -11.27 15.53 1.34
CA ARG A 153 -12.30 14.59 0.92
C ARG A 153 -13.18 15.25 -0.13
N VAL A 154 -13.65 14.43 -1.06
CA VAL A 154 -14.59 14.86 -2.11
C VAL A 154 -16.01 14.90 -1.55
N MET A 155 -16.70 16.03 -1.72
CA MET A 155 -18.11 16.18 -1.36
C MET A 155 -19.01 15.40 -2.32
N SER A 156 -20.24 15.12 -1.89
CA SER A 156 -21.23 14.37 -2.69
C SER A 156 -21.63 15.07 -4.00
N ASP A 157 -21.33 16.36 -4.16
CA ASP A 157 -21.53 17.09 -5.42
C ASP A 157 -20.49 16.74 -6.50
N GLY A 158 -19.43 16.02 -6.14
CA GLY A 158 -18.34 15.67 -7.04
C GLY A 158 -17.60 16.89 -7.59
N LYS A 159 -17.57 18.01 -6.85
CA LYS A 159 -16.95 19.28 -7.26
C LYS A 159 -16.25 20.00 -6.12
N THR A 160 -16.75 19.88 -4.90
CA THR A 160 -16.23 20.59 -3.74
C THR A 160 -15.34 19.67 -2.91
N LEU A 161 -14.28 20.22 -2.33
CA LEU A 161 -13.41 19.54 -1.38
C LEU A 161 -13.68 20.05 0.05
N PHE A 162 -13.55 19.17 1.03
CA PHE A 162 -13.51 19.56 2.44
C PHE A 162 -12.25 18.99 3.12
N ARG A 163 -11.72 19.71 4.12
CA ARG A 163 -10.52 19.30 4.85
C ARG A 163 -10.81 18.03 5.65
N ASN A 164 -9.92 17.05 5.54
CA ASN A 164 -9.93 15.85 6.37
C ASN A 164 -9.27 16.17 7.73
N PRO A 165 -10.00 16.18 8.85
CA PRO A 165 -9.42 16.49 10.16
C PRO A 165 -8.44 15.40 10.67
N TYR A 166 -8.47 14.21 10.06
CA TYR A 166 -7.60 13.08 10.40
C TYR A 166 -6.59 12.77 9.30
N ALA A 167 -6.28 13.76 8.46
CA ALA A 167 -5.30 13.59 7.40
C ALA A 167 -3.92 13.22 7.95
N TRP A 168 -3.24 12.29 7.31
CA TRP A 168 -1.90 11.88 7.73
C TRP A 168 -0.86 12.97 7.50
N ASN A 169 -1.13 13.91 6.58
CA ASN A 169 -0.26 15.05 6.41
C ASN A 169 -0.29 16.03 7.61
N THR A 170 -1.05 15.75 8.67
CA THR A 170 -0.90 16.47 9.95
C THR A 170 0.39 16.12 10.69
N VAL A 171 1.02 14.98 10.38
CA VAL A 171 2.23 14.49 11.09
C VAL A 171 3.38 14.09 10.16
N ALA A 172 3.16 14.02 8.85
CA ALA A 172 4.16 13.62 7.86
C ALA A 172 3.99 14.38 6.54
N ASN A 173 5.03 14.37 5.71
CA ASN A 173 4.90 14.70 4.29
C ASN A 173 4.43 13.43 3.57
N VAL A 174 3.29 13.47 2.87
CA VAL A 174 2.67 12.27 2.30
C VAL A 174 2.69 12.32 0.78
N LEU A 175 3.39 11.37 0.17
CA LEU A 175 3.58 11.22 -1.25
C LEU A 175 2.69 10.08 -1.77
N PHE A 176 1.66 10.42 -2.53
CA PHE A 176 0.76 9.47 -3.18
C PHE A 176 1.27 9.19 -4.58
N LEU A 177 1.61 7.93 -4.88
CA LEU A 177 2.13 7.53 -6.19
C LEU A 177 1.11 6.69 -6.95
N GLU A 178 0.77 7.09 -8.17
CA GLU A 178 -0.03 6.26 -9.07
C GLU A 178 0.90 5.29 -9.80
N SER A 179 0.83 4.01 -9.45
CA SER A 179 1.70 2.97 -9.97
C SER A 179 0.94 1.64 -10.10
N PRO A 180 1.22 0.80 -11.12
CA PRO A 180 2.16 1.01 -12.23
C PRO A 180 1.65 1.99 -13.30
N ALA A 181 2.40 2.16 -14.39
CA ALA A 181 1.93 2.91 -15.57
C ALA A 181 0.57 2.38 -16.08
N GLY A 182 -0.31 3.29 -16.48
CA GLY A 182 -1.71 3.02 -16.84
C GLY A 182 -2.68 3.10 -15.67
N VAL A 183 -2.21 3.35 -14.44
CA VAL A 183 -3.05 3.64 -13.27
C VAL A 183 -3.28 5.14 -13.17
N GLY A 184 -4.55 5.54 -13.13
CA GLY A 184 -4.93 6.95 -12.97
C GLY A 184 -4.36 7.81 -14.10
N PHE A 185 -3.49 8.74 -13.74
CA PHE A 185 -2.81 9.63 -14.67
C PHE A 185 -1.46 9.11 -15.16
N SER A 186 -0.86 8.11 -14.52
CA SER A 186 0.40 7.48 -14.94
C SER A 186 0.24 6.78 -16.28
N TYR A 187 1.25 6.85 -17.15
CA TYR A 187 1.15 6.37 -18.52
C TYR A 187 2.47 5.81 -19.07
N SER A 188 2.36 5.09 -20.19
CA SER A 188 3.45 4.73 -21.09
C SER A 188 3.09 5.06 -22.54
N ASN A 189 4.06 5.53 -23.31
CA ASN A 189 3.89 5.71 -24.76
C ASN A 189 4.00 4.37 -25.52
N THR A 190 4.51 3.32 -24.87
CA THR A 190 4.62 1.97 -25.42
C THR A 190 3.46 1.10 -24.96
N THR A 191 2.54 0.77 -25.88
CA THR A 191 1.31 0.02 -25.56
C THR A 191 1.55 -1.35 -24.91
N SER A 192 2.62 -2.06 -25.29
CA SER A 192 2.93 -3.37 -24.72
C SER A 192 3.28 -3.33 -23.23
N ASP A 193 3.66 -2.15 -22.69
CA ASP A 193 3.90 -1.99 -21.26
C ASP A 193 2.63 -2.24 -20.44
N TYR A 194 1.43 -2.11 -21.03
CA TYR A 194 0.19 -2.36 -20.30
C TYR A 194 -0.13 -3.84 -20.12
N ASP A 195 0.47 -4.71 -20.95
CA ASP A 195 0.25 -6.16 -20.95
C ASP A 195 1.34 -6.93 -20.19
N THR A 196 2.51 -6.32 -20.01
CA THR A 196 3.70 -6.96 -19.41
C THR A 196 3.97 -6.52 -17.97
N ARG A 197 3.04 -5.81 -17.34
CA ARG A 197 3.15 -5.35 -15.94
C ARG A 197 3.22 -6.53 -14.99
N GLY A 198 4.07 -6.41 -13.98
CA GLY A 198 4.19 -7.38 -12.91
C GLY A 198 4.86 -6.77 -11.69
N ASP A 199 4.93 -7.56 -10.63
CA ASP A 199 5.46 -7.14 -9.33
C ASP A 199 6.88 -6.58 -9.44
N ASN A 200 7.78 -7.29 -10.13
CA ASN A 200 9.17 -6.88 -10.31
C ASN A 200 9.29 -5.54 -11.07
N THR A 201 8.63 -5.41 -12.22
CA THR A 201 8.70 -4.18 -13.04
C THR A 201 8.10 -2.99 -12.30
N THR A 202 7.01 -3.21 -11.55
CA THR A 202 6.38 -2.19 -10.71
C THR A 202 7.31 -1.70 -9.59
N ALA A 203 8.00 -2.62 -8.90
CA ALA A 203 8.95 -2.27 -7.86
C ALA A 203 10.19 -1.52 -8.41
N MET A 204 10.67 -1.93 -9.60
CA MET A 204 11.80 -1.26 -10.27
C MET A 204 11.44 0.15 -10.72
N ASP A 205 10.29 0.33 -11.40
CA ASP A 205 9.83 1.66 -11.83
C ASP A 205 9.56 2.58 -10.63
N ALA A 206 8.99 2.07 -9.54
CA ALA A 206 8.78 2.85 -8.32
C ALA A 206 10.11 3.25 -7.64
N TYR A 207 11.14 2.41 -7.71
CA TYR A 207 12.48 2.78 -7.25
C TYR A 207 13.09 3.90 -8.12
N VAL A 208 13.03 3.76 -9.45
CA VAL A 208 13.51 4.80 -10.39
C VAL A 208 12.75 6.11 -10.18
N PHE A 209 11.44 6.02 -9.96
CA PHE A 209 10.60 7.16 -9.58
C PHE A 209 11.16 7.85 -8.34
N LEU A 210 11.40 7.11 -7.24
CA LEU A 210 11.90 7.69 -5.99
C LEU A 210 13.27 8.34 -6.17
N ALA A 211 14.19 7.69 -6.89
CA ALA A 211 15.52 8.23 -7.15
C ALA A 211 15.44 9.58 -7.89
N ASN A 212 14.65 9.64 -8.98
CA ASN A 212 14.44 10.88 -9.73
C ASN A 212 13.63 11.92 -8.94
N TRP A 213 12.61 11.50 -8.19
CA TRP A 213 11.81 12.41 -7.37
C TRP A 213 12.66 13.08 -6.29
N MET A 214 13.59 12.36 -5.66
CA MET A 214 14.53 12.91 -4.69
C MET A 214 15.54 13.88 -5.32
N GLU A 215 15.89 13.72 -6.60
CA GLU A 215 16.66 14.74 -7.33
C GLU A 215 15.84 16.01 -7.60
N ARG A 216 14.53 15.87 -7.83
CA ARG A 216 13.60 17.00 -7.98
C ARG A 216 13.32 17.72 -6.66
N PHE A 217 13.22 16.97 -5.57
CA PHE A 217 12.95 17.44 -4.21
C PHE A 217 14.17 17.18 -3.30
N PRO A 218 15.31 17.86 -3.52
CA PRO A 218 16.57 17.55 -2.86
C PRO A 218 16.52 17.70 -1.34
N GLU A 219 15.62 18.52 -0.81
CA GLU A 219 15.40 18.67 0.63
C GLU A 219 14.84 17.41 1.33
N TYR A 220 14.35 16.42 0.57
CA TYR A 220 13.90 15.13 1.11
C TYR A 220 14.99 14.05 1.10
N LYS A 221 16.16 14.31 0.49
CA LYS A 221 17.29 13.38 0.52
C LYS A 221 17.75 13.17 1.97
N GLY A 222 17.90 11.90 2.36
CA GLY A 222 18.28 11.52 3.72
C GLY A 222 17.19 11.74 4.79
N ARG A 223 16.02 12.27 4.43
CA ARG A 223 14.86 12.38 5.34
C ARG A 223 14.42 10.98 5.77
N ASP A 224 13.97 10.85 7.02
CA ASP A 224 13.34 9.61 7.47
C ASP A 224 12.18 9.24 6.54
N PHE A 225 12.33 8.09 5.88
CA PHE A 225 11.43 7.65 4.83
C PHE A 225 10.72 6.36 5.21
N TYR A 226 9.41 6.33 5.00
CA TYR A 226 8.58 5.15 5.24
C TYR A 226 7.76 4.84 3.99
N ILE A 227 7.49 3.55 3.78
CA ILE A 227 6.60 3.09 2.71
C ILE A 227 5.38 2.48 3.37
N ALA A 228 4.21 3.02 3.05
CA ALA A 228 2.94 2.54 3.51
C ALA A 228 2.05 2.15 2.32
N GLY A 229 1.17 1.18 2.52
CA GLY A 229 0.23 0.80 1.48
C GLY A 229 -0.81 -0.18 1.94
N GLU A 230 -1.75 -0.50 1.07
CA GLU A 230 -2.91 -1.32 1.41
C GLU A 230 -3.32 -2.33 0.34
N SER A 231 -4.04 -3.39 0.75
CA SER A 231 -4.52 -4.43 -0.16
C SER A 231 -3.35 -5.08 -0.94
N TYR A 232 -3.33 -5.04 -2.27
CA TYR A 232 -2.17 -5.50 -3.05
C TYR A 232 -0.88 -4.68 -2.78
N GLY A 233 -0.98 -3.56 -2.06
CA GLY A 233 0.16 -2.90 -1.41
C GLY A 233 0.96 -3.83 -0.48
N GLY A 234 0.37 -4.95 -0.03
CA GLY A 234 1.10 -6.02 0.64
C GLY A 234 2.18 -6.69 -0.23
N HIS A 235 2.08 -6.60 -1.55
CA HIS A 235 3.14 -6.96 -2.50
C HIS A 235 4.04 -5.77 -2.80
N TYR A 236 3.46 -4.60 -3.15
CA TYR A 236 4.23 -3.44 -3.60
C TYR A 236 5.19 -2.90 -2.55
N VAL A 237 4.71 -2.73 -1.30
CA VAL A 237 5.46 -2.11 -0.21
C VAL A 237 6.74 -2.90 0.14
N PRO A 238 6.67 -4.21 0.47
CA PRO A 238 7.88 -4.95 0.84
C PRO A 238 8.82 -5.18 -0.35
N GLN A 239 8.30 -5.32 -1.57
CA GLN A 239 9.15 -5.50 -2.75
C GLN A 239 9.90 -4.21 -3.11
N LEU A 240 9.26 -3.04 -3.01
CA LEU A 240 9.96 -1.76 -3.18
C LEU A 240 10.98 -1.53 -2.06
N ALA A 241 10.63 -1.83 -0.80
CA ALA A 241 11.57 -1.75 0.32
C ALA A 241 12.79 -2.66 0.10
N HIS A 242 12.57 -3.89 -0.37
CA HIS A 242 13.64 -4.81 -0.73
C HIS A 242 14.53 -4.22 -1.84
N THR A 243 13.93 -3.69 -2.90
CA THR A 243 14.65 -3.03 -4.01
C THR A 243 15.52 -1.88 -3.51
N ILE A 244 15.01 -1.01 -2.62
CA ILE A 244 15.79 0.09 -2.03
C ILE A 244 16.99 -0.44 -1.23
N ILE A 245 16.79 -1.45 -0.38
CA ILE A 245 17.84 -2.04 0.45
C ILE A 245 18.93 -2.70 -0.40
N GLN A 246 18.57 -3.36 -1.51
CA GLN A 246 19.53 -4.02 -2.40
C GLN A 246 20.41 -3.01 -3.15
N HIS A 247 19.87 -1.85 -3.56
CA HIS A 247 20.66 -0.83 -4.24
C HIS A 247 21.55 -0.01 -3.30
N ASN A 248 21.33 -0.10 -1.98
CA ASN A 248 22.13 0.59 -0.95
C ASN A 248 22.31 2.10 -1.25
N ASN A 249 21.23 2.75 -1.70
CA ASN A 249 21.25 4.15 -2.09
C ASN A 249 21.14 5.04 -0.84
N SER A 250 22.19 5.80 -0.52
CA SER A 250 22.24 6.69 0.64
C SER A 250 21.26 7.87 0.57
N ILE A 251 20.68 8.15 -0.60
CA ILE A 251 19.70 9.21 -0.80
C ILE A 251 18.35 8.86 -0.12
N ILE A 252 17.99 7.57 -0.09
CA ILE A 252 16.72 7.10 0.46
C ILE A 252 16.97 6.48 1.83
N ASN A 253 16.69 7.23 2.90
CA ASN A 253 16.88 6.79 4.28
C ASN A 253 15.62 6.03 4.79
N LEU A 254 15.42 4.81 4.27
CA LEU A 254 14.30 3.94 4.63
C LEU A 254 14.37 3.53 6.11
N LYS A 255 13.34 3.87 6.89
CA LYS A 255 13.21 3.55 8.32
C LYS A 255 12.24 2.42 8.62
N GLY A 256 11.24 2.20 7.77
CA GLY A 256 10.26 1.14 8.00
C GLY A 256 9.18 1.08 6.93
N ILE A 257 8.34 0.05 7.07
CA ILE A 257 7.18 -0.17 6.21
C ILE A 257 5.91 -0.37 7.05
N MET A 258 4.76 -0.04 6.47
CA MET A 258 3.44 -0.30 7.04
C MET A 258 2.50 -0.87 5.96
N ILE A 259 1.75 -1.91 6.31
CA ILE A 259 0.83 -2.57 5.38
C ILE A 259 -0.55 -2.68 6.03
N GLY A 260 -1.57 -2.07 5.43
CA GLY A 260 -2.96 -2.16 5.86
C GLY A 260 -3.74 -3.21 5.06
N ASN A 261 -4.34 -4.20 5.72
CA ASN A 261 -5.19 -5.21 5.09
C ASN A 261 -4.55 -5.84 3.82
N GLY A 262 -3.25 -6.14 3.89
CA GLY A 262 -2.46 -6.54 2.74
C GLY A 262 -2.72 -7.98 2.27
N VAL A 263 -2.50 -8.24 0.99
CA VAL A 263 -2.22 -9.60 0.49
C VAL A 263 -0.76 -9.91 0.81
N ILE A 264 -0.51 -10.96 1.59
CA ILE A 264 0.82 -11.28 2.12
C ILE A 264 1.24 -12.69 1.72
N ASN A 265 0.34 -13.65 1.89
CA ASN A 265 0.61 -15.06 1.59
C ASN A 265 -0.71 -15.75 1.24
N GLU A 266 -0.81 -16.16 -0.03
CA GLU A 266 -2.02 -16.74 -0.61
C GLU A 266 -2.62 -17.87 0.24
N GLU A 267 -1.80 -18.85 0.66
CA GLU A 267 -2.26 -19.97 1.49
C GLU A 267 -2.93 -19.51 2.78
N THR A 268 -2.26 -18.63 3.54
CA THR A 268 -2.81 -18.15 4.83
C THR A 268 -3.96 -17.18 4.66
N ASP A 269 -3.92 -16.34 3.62
CA ASP A 269 -4.95 -15.34 3.34
C ASP A 269 -6.25 -16.00 2.86
N GLU A 270 -6.16 -17.01 1.99
CA GLU A 270 -7.33 -17.78 1.53
C GLU A 270 -7.98 -18.55 2.68
N LYS A 271 -7.19 -19.26 3.47
CA LYS A 271 -7.69 -19.98 4.65
C LYS A 271 -8.37 -19.02 5.64
N GLY A 272 -7.69 -17.92 5.97
CA GLY A 272 -8.21 -16.90 6.86
C GLY A 272 -9.50 -16.25 6.34
N MET A 273 -9.61 -16.06 5.02
CA MET A 273 -10.83 -15.54 4.40
C MET A 273 -12.00 -16.51 4.56
N VAL A 274 -11.80 -17.80 4.32
CA VAL A 274 -12.86 -18.81 4.48
C VAL A 274 -13.33 -18.86 5.94
N ASP A 275 -12.40 -18.88 6.91
CA ASP A 275 -12.71 -18.89 8.34
C ASP A 275 -13.42 -17.60 8.78
N TYR A 276 -13.01 -16.44 8.25
CA TYR A 276 -13.67 -15.15 8.50
C TYR A 276 -15.14 -15.19 8.05
N PHE A 277 -15.41 -15.71 6.85
CA PHE A 277 -16.78 -15.80 6.35
C PHE A 277 -17.66 -16.72 7.21
N TRP A 278 -17.11 -17.83 7.69
CA TRP A 278 -17.86 -18.73 8.57
C TRP A 278 -18.14 -18.11 9.93
N THR A 279 -17.12 -17.56 10.59
CA THR A 279 -17.25 -16.91 11.91
C THR A 279 -18.17 -15.68 11.91
N HIS A 280 -18.43 -15.09 10.74
CA HIS A 280 -19.36 -13.98 10.55
C HIS A 280 -20.72 -14.42 9.97
N ALA A 281 -21.05 -15.72 10.04
CA ALA A 281 -22.31 -16.31 9.57
C ALA A 281 -22.64 -16.00 8.09
N LEU A 282 -21.61 -15.85 7.25
CA LEU A 282 -21.76 -15.60 5.81
C LEU A 282 -21.77 -16.90 4.99
N ILE A 283 -21.30 -18.00 5.57
CA ILE A 283 -21.38 -19.36 5.00
C ILE A 283 -21.85 -20.35 6.08
N SER A 284 -22.35 -21.51 5.65
CA SER A 284 -22.91 -22.53 6.55
C SER A 284 -21.83 -23.47 7.12
N ASP A 285 -22.13 -24.11 8.26
CA ASP A 285 -21.28 -25.13 8.89
C ASP A 285 -20.90 -26.24 7.90
N GLU A 286 -21.85 -26.70 7.07
CA GLU A 286 -21.56 -27.75 6.09
C GLU A 286 -20.58 -27.28 4.99
N THR A 287 -20.52 -25.96 4.73
CA THR A 287 -19.60 -25.40 3.73
C THR A 287 -18.18 -25.34 4.27
N ILE A 288 -18.00 -24.88 5.51
CA ILE A 288 -16.69 -24.80 6.14
C ILE A 288 -16.12 -26.20 6.41
N ASP A 289 -16.93 -27.12 6.91
CA ASP A 289 -16.51 -28.51 7.18
C ASP A 289 -16.03 -29.20 5.91
N ALA A 290 -16.72 -28.98 4.79
CA ALA A 290 -16.31 -29.51 3.50
C ALA A 290 -15.01 -28.87 2.99
N ILE A 291 -14.82 -27.55 3.16
CA ILE A 291 -13.57 -26.89 2.75
C ILE A 291 -12.40 -27.39 3.59
N HIS A 292 -12.51 -27.40 4.92
CA HIS A 292 -11.45 -27.89 5.81
C HIS A 292 -11.09 -29.36 5.58
N LYS A 293 -12.07 -30.18 5.20
CA LYS A 293 -11.85 -31.62 4.94
C LYS A 293 -11.20 -31.90 3.58
N TYR A 294 -11.54 -31.14 2.55
CA TYR A 294 -11.20 -31.49 1.17
C TYR A 294 -10.23 -30.53 0.47
N CYS A 295 -10.10 -29.28 0.92
CA CYS A 295 -9.24 -28.29 0.26
C CYS A 295 -7.84 -28.27 0.86
N ASN A 296 -6.84 -28.09 0.00
CA ASN A 296 -5.45 -27.93 0.39
C ASN A 296 -4.91 -26.63 -0.21
N PHE A 297 -4.85 -25.59 0.60
CA PHE A 297 -4.42 -24.24 0.22
C PHE A 297 -2.90 -24.10 0.01
N SER A 298 -2.13 -25.17 0.20
CA SER A 298 -0.68 -25.13 -0.01
C SER A 298 -0.34 -24.81 -1.47
N PRO A 299 0.63 -23.93 -1.74
CA PRO A 299 1.04 -23.59 -3.11
C PRO A 299 1.59 -24.78 -3.91
N ASN A 300 1.97 -25.86 -3.24
CA ASN A 300 2.46 -27.09 -3.85
C ASN A 300 1.36 -28.14 -4.13
N ALA A 301 0.09 -27.81 -3.88
CA ALA A 301 -1.02 -28.71 -4.15
C ALA A 301 -1.12 -29.00 -5.67
N SER A 302 -0.86 -30.25 -6.06
CA SER A 302 -0.81 -30.67 -7.47
C SER A 302 -2.17 -31.05 -8.04
N SER A 303 -3.16 -31.34 -7.19
CA SER A 303 -4.55 -31.59 -7.59
C SER A 303 -5.51 -31.40 -6.43
N GLU A 304 -6.66 -30.80 -6.69
CA GLU A 304 -7.73 -30.69 -5.71
C GLU A 304 -8.84 -31.71 -5.97
N PRO A 305 -9.39 -32.35 -4.92
CA PRO A 305 -10.53 -33.24 -5.09
C PRO A 305 -11.76 -32.45 -5.56
N LYS A 306 -12.64 -33.09 -6.34
CA LYS A 306 -13.88 -32.47 -6.87
C LYS A 306 -14.74 -31.86 -5.77
N GLN A 307 -14.69 -32.42 -4.56
CA GLN A 307 -15.39 -31.94 -3.38
C GLN A 307 -14.92 -30.54 -2.96
N CYS A 308 -13.60 -30.28 -2.98
CA CYS A 308 -13.06 -28.95 -2.69
C CYS A 308 -13.56 -27.95 -3.74
N PHE A 309 -13.44 -28.29 -5.03
CA PHE A 309 -13.94 -27.42 -6.09
C PHE A 309 -15.42 -27.05 -5.91
N HIS A 310 -16.27 -28.01 -5.53
CA HIS A 310 -17.69 -27.75 -5.27
C HIS A 310 -17.92 -26.86 -4.05
N SER A 311 -17.27 -27.13 -2.92
CA SER A 311 -17.44 -26.37 -1.69
C SER A 311 -16.86 -24.95 -1.82
N TYR A 312 -15.68 -24.81 -2.43
CA TYR A 312 -15.05 -23.52 -2.67
C TYR A 312 -15.85 -22.68 -3.68
N ARG A 313 -16.37 -23.28 -4.75
CA ARG A 313 -17.28 -22.57 -5.67
C ARG A 313 -18.57 -22.10 -4.98
N LYS A 314 -19.10 -22.87 -4.02
CA LYS A 314 -20.24 -22.44 -3.19
C LYS A 314 -19.85 -21.22 -2.34
N PHE A 315 -18.69 -21.27 -1.66
CA PHE A 315 -18.12 -20.14 -0.93
C PHE A 315 -17.97 -18.90 -1.81
N LEU A 316 -17.33 -19.00 -2.97
CA LEU A 316 -17.13 -17.86 -3.90
C LEU A 316 -18.45 -17.22 -4.33
N ARG A 317 -19.49 -18.03 -4.61
CA ARG A 317 -20.83 -17.52 -4.94
C ARG A 317 -21.45 -16.72 -3.80
N LEU A 318 -21.34 -17.22 -2.56
CA LEU A 318 -21.84 -16.52 -1.38
C LEU A 318 -21.05 -15.25 -1.11
N SER A 319 -19.73 -15.30 -1.21
CA SER A 319 -18.84 -14.15 -1.12
C SER A 319 -19.19 -13.06 -2.12
N HIS A 320 -19.43 -13.44 -3.37
CA HIS A 320 -19.84 -12.49 -4.41
C HIS A 320 -21.22 -11.87 -4.12
N ARG A 321 -22.20 -12.66 -3.67
CA ARG A 321 -23.52 -12.14 -3.25
C ARG A 321 -23.39 -11.14 -2.11
N TYR A 322 -22.61 -11.47 -1.09
CA TYR A 322 -22.36 -10.56 0.03
C TYR A 322 -21.73 -9.24 -0.43
N LYS A 323 -20.69 -9.30 -1.28
CA LYS A 323 -20.06 -8.10 -1.87
C LYS A 323 -21.09 -7.24 -2.62
N ASN A 324 -21.97 -7.86 -3.40
CA ASN A 324 -23.02 -7.14 -4.14
C ASN A 324 -24.07 -6.51 -3.22
N ILE A 325 -24.50 -7.20 -2.16
CA ILE A 325 -25.44 -6.64 -1.17
C ILE A 325 -24.80 -5.44 -0.46
N LYS A 326 -23.54 -5.56 -0.02
CA LYS A 326 -22.82 -4.46 0.63
C LYS A 326 -22.70 -3.26 -0.32
N LYS A 327 -22.34 -3.49 -1.58
CA LYS A 327 -22.28 -2.43 -2.61
C LYS A 327 -23.63 -1.77 -2.86
N ALA A 328 -24.71 -2.54 -2.92
CA ALA A 328 -26.06 -2.01 -3.09
C ALA A 328 -26.53 -1.23 -1.84
N SER A 329 -26.16 -1.67 -0.63
CA SER A 329 -26.43 -0.96 0.62
C SER A 329 -25.68 0.38 0.67
N MET A 330 -24.41 0.40 0.27
CA MET A 330 -23.61 1.63 0.20
C MET A 330 -24.15 2.61 -0.85
N LYS A 331 -24.64 2.13 -2.00
CA LYS A 331 -25.28 2.98 -3.02
C LYS A 331 -26.61 3.58 -2.59
N ARG A 332 -27.32 3.01 -1.61
CA ARG A 332 -28.55 3.59 -1.04
C ARG A 332 -28.26 4.77 -0.12
N VAL A 333 -27.03 4.89 0.38
CA VAL A 333 -26.49 6.16 0.88
C VAL A 333 -26.13 6.97 -0.37
N LYS A 334 -26.78 8.12 -0.61
CA LYS A 334 -26.58 8.94 -1.82
C LYS A 334 -25.12 9.40 -1.93
N VAL A 335 -24.27 8.61 -2.58
CA VAL A 335 -22.94 9.02 -3.05
C VAL A 335 -23.08 9.42 -4.51
N GLY A 336 -22.71 10.66 -4.82
CA GLY A 336 -22.78 11.25 -6.15
C GLY A 336 -21.96 10.51 -7.21
N ARG A 337 -22.19 10.89 -8.46
CA ARG A 337 -21.63 10.29 -9.70
C ARG A 337 -20.08 10.23 -9.73
N PRO A 338 -19.49 9.34 -10.55
CA PRO A 338 -18.06 9.04 -10.49
C PRO A 338 -17.16 10.21 -10.95
N PHE A 339 -16.15 10.45 -10.12
CA PHE A 339 -14.79 11.04 -10.23
C PHE A 339 -14.28 11.84 -11.45
N THR A 340 -14.93 11.90 -12.61
CA THR A 340 -14.35 12.56 -13.80
C THR A 340 -14.41 14.09 -13.80
N THR A 341 -15.17 14.72 -12.90
CA THR A 341 -15.46 16.17 -13.00
C THR A 341 -14.55 17.07 -12.13
N ILE A 342 -13.82 16.54 -11.15
CA ILE A 342 -13.02 17.40 -10.23
C ILE A 342 -11.69 17.80 -10.85
N LEU A 343 -11.04 16.90 -11.58
CA LEU A 343 -9.71 17.14 -12.16
C LEU A 343 -9.76 17.61 -13.61
N GLY A 344 -10.86 17.40 -14.33
CA GLY A 344 -11.04 17.98 -15.68
C GLY A 344 -11.21 19.49 -15.71
N GLY A 345 -11.47 20.12 -14.54
CA GLY A 345 -11.50 21.58 -14.39
C GLY A 345 -10.25 22.16 -13.69
N ALA A 346 -9.32 21.30 -13.26
CA ALA A 346 -8.00 21.77 -12.90
C ALA A 346 -7.25 21.98 -14.21
N GLU A 347 -7.07 23.24 -14.63
CA GLU A 347 -5.94 23.55 -15.49
C GLU A 347 -4.68 23.24 -14.68
N PHE A 348 -4.28 21.97 -14.66
CA PHE A 348 -2.88 21.67 -14.51
C PHE A 348 -2.22 22.34 -15.71
N HIS A 349 -1.61 23.50 -15.50
CA HIS A 349 -0.65 24.06 -16.46
C HIS A 349 0.59 23.15 -16.48
N VAL A 350 0.41 21.86 -16.82
CA VAL A 350 1.48 20.91 -17.08
C VAL A 350 2.05 21.34 -18.42
N ARG A 351 3.12 22.14 -18.38
CA ARG A 351 3.91 22.42 -19.57
C ARG A 351 4.51 21.10 -20.05
N ARG A 352 3.87 20.54 -21.08
CA ARG A 352 4.36 19.44 -21.89
C ARG A 352 5.62 19.94 -22.61
N VAL A 353 6.80 19.73 -22.03
CA VAL A 353 8.06 19.88 -22.80
C VAL A 353 8.30 18.56 -23.51
N VAL A 354 7.50 18.30 -24.54
CA VAL A 354 7.87 17.35 -25.58
C VAL A 354 8.73 18.14 -26.56
N GLN A 355 9.96 17.68 -26.72
CA GLN A 355 10.90 18.24 -27.66
C GLN A 355 10.34 18.06 -29.08
N GLY A 356 9.73 19.13 -29.61
CA GLY A 356 9.17 19.19 -30.96
C GLY A 356 7.72 18.69 -31.06
N TYR A 357 6.87 19.55 -31.61
CA TYR A 357 5.44 19.38 -31.94
C TYR A 357 4.44 19.74 -30.83
N ASP A 358 3.96 21.00 -30.94
CA ASP A 358 2.78 21.52 -30.28
C ASP A 358 1.54 20.73 -30.73
N VAL A 359 0.94 19.97 -29.81
CA VAL A 359 -0.43 19.46 -29.96
C VAL A 359 -1.18 19.78 -28.68
N ALA A 360 -1.97 20.85 -28.74
CA ALA A 360 -2.98 21.17 -27.75
C ALA A 360 -4.20 20.28 -27.98
N GLU A 361 -4.35 19.23 -27.18
CA GLU A 361 -5.64 18.54 -27.03
C GLU A 361 -6.32 19.05 -25.76
N LYS A 362 -7.50 19.64 -25.96
CA LYS A 362 -8.46 19.92 -24.89
C LYS A 362 -8.97 18.59 -24.33
N ILE A 363 -8.84 18.40 -23.01
CA ILE A 363 -9.65 17.47 -22.23
C ILE A 363 -10.58 18.31 -21.36
#